data_AF-A0A651FAS1-F1
#
_entry.id   AF-A0A651FAS1-F1
#
_cell.length_a   1.000
_cell.length_b   1.000
_cell.length_c   1.000
_cell.angle_alpha   90.00
_cell.angle_beta   90.00
_cell.angle_gamma   90.00
#
_symmetry.space_group_name_H-M   'P 1'
#
loop_
_entity.id
_entity.type
_entity.pdbx_description
1 polymer ?
#
loop_
_entity_poly.entity_id
_entity_poly.type
_entity_poly.pdbx_seq_one_letter_code
_entity_poly.pdbx_strand_id
1 'polypeptide(L)'
;ESVAVIDEDGEESIREVLRWRRFDPTPSGFLADLNRPDGGLRGWMRANFDRLEQAWILRVVAFDSRAQRRFLQDAGIDAIGPVQWLQSISERIQVGVVPTDRRAEFVQRMVDRIIVTALVLFGLAALWFAYRQWRRSAGSHRHAGRGVRSRVPAYTRMLKLLRRSGYRRPLGTPPLAHARSLAAVDPDIAGAAVRITDLHYACRYNDHTPTEAQLHAAESDLTLIRSHLNPSRNNHA
;
A
#
# COMPACT_ATOMS: atom_id res chain seq x y z
N GLU A 1 -19.02 21.19 33.35
CA GLU A 1 -20.33 21.77 33.67
C GLU A 1 -20.45 21.72 35.18
N SER A 2 -20.26 22.85 35.82
CA SER A 2 -20.15 22.98 37.28
C SER A 2 -21.56 23.21 37.82
N VAL A 3 -22.04 22.33 38.70
CA VAL A 3 -23.35 22.51 39.34
C VAL A 3 -23.09 23.10 40.71
N ALA A 4 -23.58 24.33 40.94
CA ALA A 4 -23.59 24.93 42.26
C ALA A 4 -24.61 24.16 43.13
N VAL A 5 -24.12 23.55 44.20
CA VAL A 5 -24.97 22.91 45.21
C VAL A 5 -24.87 23.80 46.45
N ILE A 6 -26.00 24.36 46.86
CA ILE A 6 -26.13 25.20 48.05
C ILE A 6 -26.30 24.26 49.24
N ASP A 7 -25.34 24.27 50.16
CA ASP A 7 -25.44 23.51 51.42
C ASP A 7 -26.33 24.28 52.43
N GLU A 8 -26.89 23.61 53.43
CA GLU A 8 -27.91 24.17 54.35
C GLU A 8 -27.43 25.43 55.14
N ASP A 9 -26.13 25.69 55.17
CA ASP A 9 -25.51 26.86 55.83
C ASP A 9 -25.26 28.07 54.88
N GLY A 10 -25.67 27.99 53.61
CA GLY A 10 -25.66 29.14 52.69
C GLY A 10 -24.30 29.51 52.08
N GLU A 11 -23.25 28.70 52.28
CA GLU A 11 -21.97 28.87 51.57
C GLU A 11 -21.97 28.12 50.22
N GLU A 12 -21.71 28.85 49.13
CA GLU A 12 -21.55 28.29 47.78
C GLU A 12 -20.23 27.51 47.67
N SER A 13 -20.31 26.19 47.82
CA SER A 13 -19.16 25.28 47.66
C SER A 13 -19.15 24.71 46.24
N ILE A 14 -18.21 25.15 45.39
CA ILE A 14 -18.01 24.56 44.05
C ILE A 14 -17.32 23.20 44.22
N ARG A 15 -18.10 22.11 44.26
CA ARG A 15 -17.56 20.75 44.19
C ARG A 15 -17.47 20.29 42.74
N GLU A 16 -16.25 20.05 42.26
CA GLU A 16 -16.05 19.39 40.97
C GLU A 16 -16.56 17.95 41.04
N VAL A 17 -17.72 17.70 40.42
CA VAL A 17 -18.26 16.35 40.30
C VAL A 17 -17.43 15.58 39.27
N LEU A 18 -16.50 14.74 39.77
CA LEU A 18 -15.74 13.80 38.97
C LEU A 18 -16.68 12.79 38.31
N ARG A 19 -17.08 13.06 37.07
CA ARG A 19 -17.92 12.15 36.27
C ARG A 19 -17.05 11.32 35.34
N TRP A 20 -17.26 10.01 35.35
CA TRP A 20 -16.65 9.11 34.38
C TRP A 20 -17.08 9.50 32.96
N ARG A 21 -16.13 9.98 32.16
CA ARG A 21 -16.33 10.28 30.74
C ARG A 21 -15.76 9.12 29.93
N ARG A 22 -16.56 8.54 29.03
CA ARG A 22 -16.12 7.48 28.12
C ARG A 22 -15.09 8.07 27.16
N PHE A 23 -13.82 7.74 27.39
CA PHE A 23 -12.71 8.06 26.50
C PHE A 23 -12.79 7.12 25.29
N ASP A 24 -13.02 7.66 24.10
CA ASP A 24 -12.92 6.90 22.86
C ASP A 24 -11.46 6.94 22.39
N PRO A 25 -10.73 5.80 22.44
CA PRO A 25 -9.34 5.74 22.00
C PRO A 25 -9.18 5.70 20.48
N THR A 26 -10.25 5.84 19.70
CA THR A 26 -10.16 5.82 18.23
C THR A 26 -9.37 7.05 17.75
N PRO A 27 -8.15 6.89 17.21
CA PRO A 27 -7.35 8.01 16.76
C PRO A 27 -8.09 8.69 15.61
N SER A 28 -8.40 9.99 15.74
CA SER A 28 -9.08 10.77 14.68
C SER A 28 -8.31 10.78 13.36
N GLY A 29 -7.01 10.48 13.38
CA GLY A 29 -6.18 10.31 12.18
C GLY A 29 -6.49 9.06 11.35
N PHE A 30 -7.07 8.00 11.93
CA PHE A 30 -7.32 6.74 11.20
C PHE A 30 -8.42 6.90 10.14
N LEU A 31 -9.41 7.76 10.39
CA LEU A 31 -10.48 8.06 9.43
C LEU A 31 -10.01 8.98 8.30
N ALA A 32 -9.02 9.85 8.56
CA ALA A 32 -8.43 10.70 7.54
C ALA A 32 -7.60 9.90 6.52
N ASP A 33 -6.96 8.80 6.94
CA ASP A 33 -6.21 7.91 6.05
C ASP A 33 -7.09 6.96 5.24
N LEU A 34 -8.27 6.56 5.75
CA LEU A 34 -9.22 5.73 4.98
C LEU A 34 -9.84 6.50 3.79
N ASN A 35 -9.93 7.83 3.88
CA ASN A 35 -10.49 8.70 2.85
C ASN A 35 -9.44 9.41 1.98
N ARG A 36 -8.15 9.12 2.17
CA ARG A 36 -7.14 9.55 1.19
C ARG A 36 -7.31 8.67 -0.05
N PRO A 37 -7.72 9.21 -1.22
CA PRO A 37 -7.65 8.43 -2.44
C PRO A 37 -6.20 7.99 -2.59
N ASP A 38 -5.96 6.68 -2.65
CA ASP A 38 -4.65 6.09 -2.91
C ASP A 38 -4.12 6.67 -4.23
N GLY A 39 -3.43 7.80 -4.13
CA GLY A 39 -2.98 8.59 -5.26
C GLY A 39 -1.87 7.84 -5.97
N GLY A 40 -2.23 7.10 -7.01
CA GLY A 40 -1.26 6.42 -7.86
C GLY A 40 -1.83 5.26 -8.67
N LEU A 41 -0.99 4.71 -9.54
CA LEU A 41 -1.33 3.62 -10.46
C LEU A 41 -1.92 2.39 -9.73
N ARG A 42 -1.55 2.15 -8.47
CA ARG A 42 -2.07 1.04 -7.65
C ARG A 42 -3.49 1.30 -7.14
N GLY A 43 -3.79 2.52 -6.69
CA GLY A 43 -5.15 2.89 -6.33
C GLY A 43 -6.08 2.84 -7.54
N TRP A 44 -5.58 3.28 -8.70
CA TRP A 44 -6.29 3.16 -9.97
C TRP A 44 -6.53 1.69 -10.36
N MET A 45 -5.53 0.80 -10.28
CA MET A 45 -5.70 -0.62 -10.59
C MET A 45 -6.70 -1.29 -9.65
N ARG A 46 -6.63 -1.00 -8.34
CA ARG A 46 -7.55 -1.56 -7.35
C ARG A 46 -8.99 -1.09 -7.61
N ALA A 47 -9.20 0.21 -7.83
CA ALA A 47 -10.51 0.75 -8.16
C ALA A 47 -11.09 0.16 -9.47
N ASN A 48 -10.25 -0.14 -10.47
CA ASN A 48 -10.72 -0.79 -11.69
C ASN A 48 -10.99 -2.29 -11.50
N PHE A 49 -10.22 -2.97 -10.65
CA PHE A 49 -10.45 -4.37 -10.30
C PHE A 49 -11.76 -4.52 -9.52
N ASP A 50 -12.02 -3.65 -8.54
CA ASP A 50 -13.26 -3.64 -7.77
C ASP A 50 -14.47 -3.40 -8.69
N ARG A 51 -14.37 -2.49 -9.67
CA ARG A 51 -15.42 -2.29 -10.69
C ARG A 51 -15.62 -3.50 -11.60
N LEU A 52 -14.53 -4.18 -11.99
CA LEU A 52 -14.58 -5.39 -12.81
C LEU A 52 -15.20 -6.56 -12.05
N GLU A 53 -14.84 -6.72 -10.77
CA GLU A 53 -15.43 -7.70 -9.87
C GLU A 53 -16.92 -7.44 -9.69
N GLN A 54 -17.33 -6.18 -9.46
CA GLN A 54 -18.73 -5.81 -9.34
C GLN A 54 -19.50 -6.06 -10.64
N ALA A 55 -18.92 -5.71 -11.79
CA ALA A 55 -19.51 -6.00 -13.10
C ALA A 55 -19.60 -7.51 -13.36
N TRP A 56 -18.63 -8.29 -12.92
CA TRP A 56 -18.63 -9.75 -13.05
C TRP A 56 -19.67 -10.41 -12.13
N ILE A 57 -19.77 -9.99 -10.88
CA ILE A 57 -20.81 -10.45 -9.94
C ILE A 57 -22.21 -10.14 -10.51
N LEU A 58 -22.42 -8.92 -10.99
CA LEU A 58 -23.71 -8.50 -11.56
C LEU A 58 -24.05 -9.16 -12.90
N ARG A 59 -23.06 -9.58 -13.71
CA ARG A 59 -23.30 -10.11 -15.07
C ARG A 59 -23.15 -11.63 -15.20
N VAL A 60 -22.30 -12.26 -14.38
CA VAL A 60 -21.98 -13.68 -14.46
C VAL A 60 -22.63 -14.46 -13.32
N VAL A 61 -22.61 -13.92 -12.10
CA VAL A 61 -23.21 -14.60 -10.93
C VAL A 61 -24.72 -14.33 -10.85
N ALA A 62 -25.17 -13.11 -11.16
CA ALA A 62 -26.59 -12.75 -11.21
C ALA A 62 -27.23 -13.02 -12.59
N PHE A 63 -27.01 -14.20 -13.17
CA PHE A 63 -27.64 -14.62 -14.43
C PHE A 63 -29.13 -14.97 -14.23
N ASP A 64 -29.91 -14.04 -13.68
CA ASP A 64 -31.37 -14.10 -13.72
C ASP A 64 -31.88 -13.23 -14.86
N SER A 65 -32.22 -13.91 -15.96
CA SER A 65 -32.82 -13.32 -17.17
C SER A 65 -34.05 -12.44 -16.93
N ARG A 66 -34.71 -12.57 -15.76
CA ARG A 66 -35.87 -11.75 -15.39
C ARG A 66 -35.49 -10.41 -14.74
N ALA A 67 -34.35 -10.32 -14.06
CA ALA A 67 -33.87 -9.09 -13.43
C ALA A 67 -33.38 -8.07 -14.47
N GLN A 68 -32.82 -8.56 -15.58
CA GLN A 68 -32.23 -7.74 -16.63
C GLN A 68 -33.27 -6.87 -17.36
N ARG A 69 -34.50 -7.38 -17.57
CA ARG A 69 -35.55 -6.61 -18.26
C ARG A 69 -36.10 -5.45 -17.44
N ARG A 70 -36.17 -5.60 -16.12
CA ARG A 70 -36.67 -4.53 -15.22
C ARG A 70 -35.64 -3.42 -15.04
N PHE A 71 -34.36 -3.78 -14.89
CA PHE A 71 -33.29 -2.78 -14.78
C PHE A 71 -33.08 -1.98 -16.08
N LEU A 72 -33.27 -2.61 -17.25
CA LEU A 72 -33.16 -1.92 -18.54
C LEU A 72 -34.34 -0.97 -18.82
N GLN A 73 -35.53 -1.26 -18.29
CA GLN A 73 -36.70 -0.36 -18.39
C GLN A 73 -36.62 0.82 -17.42
N ASP A 74 -36.16 0.61 -16.18
CA ASP A 74 -36.09 1.67 -15.17
C ASP A 74 -34.88 2.61 -15.36
N ALA A 75 -33.78 2.13 -15.94
CA ALA A 75 -32.57 2.94 -16.00
C ALA A 75 -32.60 4.02 -17.09
N GLY A 76 -33.53 3.97 -18.07
CA GLY A 76 -33.61 4.96 -19.14
C GLY A 76 -32.31 5.18 -19.92
N ILE A 77 -31.38 4.22 -19.85
CA ILE A 77 -30.06 4.34 -20.46
C ILE A 77 -30.20 3.90 -21.91
N ASP A 78 -30.21 4.85 -22.82
CA ASP A 78 -29.85 4.63 -24.22
C ASP A 78 -28.42 4.10 -24.27
N ALA A 79 -28.29 2.77 -24.17
CA ALA A 79 -27.04 2.04 -24.19
C ALA A 79 -26.50 1.98 -25.62
N ILE A 80 -26.03 3.14 -26.10
CA ILE A 80 -25.32 3.30 -27.36
C ILE A 80 -23.99 2.54 -27.22
N GLY A 81 -23.87 1.38 -27.89
CA GLY A 81 -22.60 0.67 -28.06
C GLY A 81 -22.70 -0.86 -27.95
N PRO A 82 -22.76 -1.45 -26.75
CA PRO A 82 -22.55 -2.89 -26.59
C PRO A 82 -23.80 -3.75 -26.91
N VAL A 83 -25.00 -3.24 -26.68
CA VAL A 83 -26.25 -4.00 -26.91
C VAL A 83 -26.59 -4.07 -28.39
N GLN A 84 -26.38 -2.98 -29.14
CA GLN A 84 -26.55 -2.95 -30.60
C GLN A 84 -25.51 -3.83 -31.33
N TRP A 85 -24.28 -3.93 -30.80
CA TRP A 85 -23.27 -4.86 -31.33
C TRP A 85 -23.68 -6.33 -31.11
N LEU A 86 -24.23 -6.66 -29.94
CA LEU A 86 -24.77 -8.00 -29.67
C LEU A 86 -26.01 -8.33 -30.52
N GLN A 87 -26.91 -7.36 -30.72
CA GLN A 87 -28.07 -7.54 -31.60
C GLN A 87 -27.65 -7.72 -33.05
N SER A 88 -26.72 -6.91 -33.56
CA SER A 88 -26.20 -7.06 -34.93
C SER A 88 -25.42 -8.36 -35.16
N ILE A 89 -24.79 -8.93 -34.14
CA ILE A 89 -24.23 -10.29 -34.21
C ILE A 89 -25.35 -11.33 -34.28
N SER A 90 -26.38 -11.20 -33.46
CA SER A 90 -27.51 -12.15 -33.46
C SER A 90 -28.30 -12.13 -34.77
N GLU A 91 -28.46 -10.95 -35.39
CA GLU A 91 -29.11 -10.79 -36.69
C GLU A 91 -28.24 -11.28 -37.84
N ARG A 92 -26.91 -11.12 -37.76
CA ARG A 92 -25.98 -11.68 -38.77
C ARG A 92 -25.86 -13.20 -38.70
N ILE A 93 -26.09 -13.81 -37.55
CA ILE A 93 -26.14 -15.27 -37.39
C ILE A 93 -27.43 -15.88 -37.96
N GLN A 94 -28.46 -15.07 -38.25
CA GLN A 94 -29.68 -15.55 -38.93
C GLN A 94 -29.51 -15.78 -40.45
N VAL A 95 -28.36 -15.46 -41.04
CA VAL A 95 -28.15 -15.64 -42.48
C VAL A 95 -27.62 -17.06 -42.79
N GLY A 96 -28.55 -17.98 -43.06
CA GLY A 96 -28.39 -19.00 -44.10
C GLY A 96 -27.79 -20.36 -43.74
N VAL A 97 -28.62 -21.41 -43.88
CA VAL A 97 -28.27 -22.80 -44.27
C VAL A 97 -27.62 -23.72 -43.22
N VAL A 98 -28.22 -23.86 -42.03
CA VAL A 98 -27.97 -25.04 -41.17
C VAL A 98 -29.30 -25.54 -40.58
N PRO A 99 -29.61 -26.85 -40.58
CA PRO A 99 -30.79 -27.40 -39.90
C PRO A 99 -30.77 -27.06 -38.40
N THR A 100 -31.94 -26.84 -37.80
CA THR A 100 -32.13 -26.33 -36.42
C THR A 100 -31.31 -27.10 -35.37
N ASP A 101 -31.14 -28.40 -35.54
CA ASP A 101 -30.41 -29.26 -34.59
C ASP A 101 -28.88 -29.09 -34.69
N ARG A 102 -28.36 -28.75 -35.87
CA ARG A 102 -26.91 -28.53 -36.09
C ARG A 102 -26.47 -27.09 -35.83
N ARG A 103 -27.42 -26.14 -35.71
CA ARG A 103 -27.13 -24.75 -35.33
C ARG A 103 -26.66 -24.65 -33.89
N ALA A 104 -27.32 -25.38 -32.98
CA ALA A 104 -26.95 -25.40 -31.57
C ALA A 104 -25.53 -25.94 -31.38
N GLU A 105 -25.18 -27.05 -32.07
CA GLU A 105 -23.82 -27.58 -32.05
C GLU A 105 -22.78 -26.62 -32.64
N PHE A 106 -23.10 -25.95 -33.74
CA PHE A 106 -22.19 -24.99 -34.37
C PHE A 106 -21.92 -23.78 -33.46
N VAL A 107 -22.97 -23.20 -32.89
CA VAL A 107 -22.85 -22.09 -31.94
C VAL A 107 -22.07 -22.51 -30.70
N GLN A 108 -22.36 -23.69 -30.14
CA GLN A 108 -21.64 -24.22 -28.99
C GLN A 108 -20.15 -24.40 -29.28
N ARG A 109 -19.79 -25.03 -30.42
CA ARG A 109 -18.38 -25.18 -30.82
C ARG A 109 -17.68 -23.85 -31.05
N MET A 110 -18.41 -22.84 -31.54
CA MET A 110 -17.85 -21.50 -31.74
C MET A 110 -17.60 -20.79 -30.40
N VAL A 111 -18.54 -20.90 -29.45
CA VAL A 111 -18.38 -20.40 -28.07
C VAL A 111 -17.20 -21.09 -27.39
N ASP A 112 -17.10 -22.41 -27.46
CA ASP A 112 -15.99 -23.17 -26.87
C ASP A 112 -14.64 -22.71 -27.44
N ARG A 113 -14.54 -22.49 -28.76
CA ARG A 113 -13.31 -21.98 -29.39
C ARG A 113 -12.96 -20.57 -28.93
N ILE A 114 -13.94 -19.69 -28.77
CA ILE A 114 -13.74 -18.34 -28.25
C ILE A 114 -13.22 -18.39 -26.81
N ILE A 115 -13.83 -19.23 -25.96
CA ILE A 115 -13.40 -19.41 -24.56
C ILE A 115 -11.97 -19.93 -24.49
N VAL A 116 -11.64 -20.97 -25.25
CA VAL A 116 -10.29 -21.55 -25.29
C VAL A 116 -9.27 -20.51 -25.76
N THR A 117 -9.60 -19.74 -26.80
CA THR A 117 -8.70 -18.71 -27.33
C THR A 117 -8.51 -17.57 -26.32
N ALA A 118 -9.57 -17.13 -25.63
CA ALA A 118 -9.50 -16.13 -24.59
C ALA A 118 -8.61 -16.60 -23.41
N LEU A 119 -8.74 -17.85 -22.99
CA LEU A 119 -7.90 -18.44 -21.93
C LEU A 119 -6.42 -18.51 -22.33
N VAL A 120 -6.13 -18.90 -23.57
CA VAL A 120 -4.76 -18.92 -24.10
C VAL A 120 -4.16 -17.52 -24.14
N LEU A 121 -4.89 -16.53 -24.68
CA LEU A 121 -4.44 -15.14 -24.72
C LEU A 121 -4.23 -14.55 -23.32
N PHE A 122 -5.12 -14.87 -22.37
CA PHE A 122 -4.98 -14.45 -20.98
C PHE A 122 -3.75 -15.09 -20.32
N GLY A 123 -3.51 -16.38 -20.53
CA GLY A 123 -2.32 -17.07 -20.06
C GLY A 123 -1.03 -16.49 -20.63
N LEU A 124 -1.00 -16.19 -21.93
CA LEU A 124 0.13 -15.54 -22.58
C LEU A 124 0.36 -14.12 -22.06
N ALA A 125 -0.71 -13.34 -21.85
CA ALA A 125 -0.62 -12.00 -21.28
C ALA A 125 -0.09 -12.04 -19.83
N ALA A 126 -0.58 -12.97 -19.01
CA ALA A 126 -0.11 -13.18 -17.64
C ALA A 126 1.36 -13.60 -17.62
N LEU A 127 1.76 -14.53 -18.49
CA LEU A 127 3.14 -14.97 -18.62
C LEU A 127 4.06 -13.83 -19.08
N TRP A 128 3.62 -13.04 -20.07
CA TRP A 128 4.35 -11.86 -20.53
C TRP A 128 4.49 -10.80 -19.43
N PHE A 129 3.43 -10.58 -18.64
CA PHE A 129 3.45 -9.64 -17.52
C PHE A 129 4.38 -10.13 -16.40
N ALA A 130 4.34 -11.43 -16.07
CA ALA A 130 5.23 -12.06 -15.12
C ALA A 130 6.69 -12.01 -15.58
N TYR A 131 6.95 -12.32 -16.85
CA TYR A 131 8.29 -12.20 -17.47
C TYR A 131 8.80 -10.76 -17.43
N ARG A 132 7.95 -9.78 -17.82
CA ARG A 132 8.30 -8.36 -17.77
C ARG A 132 8.56 -7.88 -16.33
N GLN A 133 7.77 -8.35 -15.37
CA GLN A 133 7.97 -8.05 -13.95
C GLN A 133 9.25 -8.69 -13.42
N TRP A 134 9.56 -9.92 -13.83
CA TRP A 134 10.79 -10.60 -13.43
C TRP A 134 12.03 -9.93 -14.03
N ARG A 135 12.02 -9.55 -15.31
CA ARG A 135 13.12 -8.77 -15.90
C ARG A 135 13.29 -7.41 -15.25
N ARG A 136 12.19 -6.73 -14.90
CA ARG A 136 12.26 -5.47 -14.12
C ARG A 136 12.80 -5.71 -12.71
N SER A 137 12.54 -6.86 -12.12
CA SER A 137 13.07 -7.25 -10.80
C SER A 137 14.54 -7.68 -10.85
N ALA A 138 14.99 -8.28 -11.95
CA ALA A 138 16.40 -8.62 -12.16
C ALA A 138 17.31 -7.39 -12.30
N GLY A 139 16.78 -6.27 -12.83
CA GLY A 139 17.43 -4.96 -12.78
C GLY A 139 17.10 -4.14 -11.51
N SER A 140 16.16 -4.60 -10.69
CA SER A 140 15.60 -3.85 -9.55
C SER A 140 15.37 -4.75 -8.34
N HIS A 141 16.42 -5.40 -7.85
CA HIS A 141 16.50 -5.84 -6.44
C HIS A 141 16.72 -4.66 -5.47
N ARG A 142 16.33 -3.45 -5.88
CA ARG A 142 16.27 -2.25 -5.06
C ARG A 142 14.90 -1.63 -5.28
N HIS A 143 14.01 -1.78 -4.31
CA HIS A 143 12.75 -1.02 -4.12
C HIS A 143 11.48 -1.59 -4.78
N ALA A 144 10.97 -2.71 -4.29
CA ALA A 144 9.53 -3.01 -4.40
C ALA A 144 9.04 -3.95 -3.28
N GLY A 145 9.03 -3.45 -2.05
CA GLY A 145 8.32 -4.06 -0.92
C GLY A 145 7.52 -2.98 -0.21
N ARG A 146 6.19 -3.12 -0.26
CA ARG A 146 5.16 -2.17 0.18
C ARG A 146 5.34 -1.69 1.63
N GLY A 147 5.01 -0.41 1.82
CA GLY A 147 4.99 0.32 3.07
C GLY A 147 5.81 1.60 2.91
N VAL A 148 5.12 2.74 2.76
CA VAL A 148 5.71 4.07 2.94
C VAL A 148 6.24 4.13 4.37
N ARG A 149 7.47 3.66 4.55
CA ARG A 149 8.33 3.86 5.70
C ARG A 149 9.62 4.32 5.06
N SER A 150 9.80 5.64 5.00
CA SER A 150 11.03 6.26 4.54
C SER A 150 12.19 5.66 5.34
N ARG A 151 12.87 4.68 4.74
CA ARG A 151 14.05 4.06 5.34
C ARG A 151 15.20 4.99 4.98
N VAL A 152 15.63 5.81 5.94
CA VAL A 152 16.86 6.59 5.85
C VAL A 152 18.00 5.66 5.43
N PRO A 153 18.55 5.77 4.21
CA PRO A 153 19.56 4.83 3.71
C PRO A 153 20.81 4.78 4.61
N ALA A 154 21.17 5.93 5.19
CA ALA A 154 22.27 6.07 6.14
C ALA A 154 22.13 5.10 7.32
N TYR A 155 20.94 4.92 7.89
CA TYR A 155 20.72 4.00 9.01
C TYR A 155 21.10 2.55 8.68
N THR A 156 20.66 2.04 7.52
CA THR A 156 21.00 0.66 7.12
C THR A 156 22.47 0.47 6.79
N ARG A 157 23.13 1.50 6.26
CA ARG A 157 24.57 1.51 5.99
C ARG A 157 25.37 1.55 7.29
N MET A 158 24.97 2.38 8.24
CA MET A 158 25.54 2.46 9.59
C MET A 158 25.50 1.11 10.30
N LEU A 159 24.34 0.44 10.34
CA LEU A 159 24.24 -0.90 10.94
C LEU A 159 25.16 -1.93 10.29
N LYS A 160 25.36 -1.84 8.97
CA LYS A 160 26.29 -2.73 8.25
C LYS A 160 27.74 -2.43 8.62
N LEU A 161 28.12 -1.16 8.76
CA LEU A 161 29.46 -0.75 9.18
C LEU A 161 29.74 -1.22 10.61
N LEU A 162 28.88 -0.90 11.57
CA LEU A 162 29.01 -1.32 12.96
C LEU A 162 29.14 -2.84 13.08
N ARG A 163 28.29 -3.60 12.38
CA ARG A 163 28.37 -5.07 12.35
C ARG A 163 29.70 -5.61 11.80
N ARG A 164 30.29 -4.95 10.80
CA ARG A 164 31.59 -5.35 10.23
C ARG A 164 32.73 -5.09 11.19
N SER A 165 32.63 -4.05 12.00
CA SER A 165 33.62 -3.68 13.02
C SER A 165 33.41 -4.37 14.37
N GLY A 166 32.56 -5.40 14.44
CA GLY A 166 32.31 -6.16 15.68
C GLY A 166 31.21 -5.59 16.58
N TYR A 167 30.74 -4.37 16.35
CA TYR A 167 29.65 -3.72 17.08
C TYR A 167 28.27 -4.21 16.61
N ARG A 168 27.97 -5.48 16.88
CA ARG A 168 26.66 -6.05 16.56
C ARG A 168 25.61 -5.59 17.56
N ARG A 169 24.43 -5.23 17.04
CA ARG A 169 23.26 -4.99 17.87
C ARG A 169 22.79 -6.31 18.52
N PRO A 170 22.62 -6.37 19.85
CA PRO A 170 22.01 -7.53 20.49
C PRO A 170 20.55 -7.73 20.06
N LEU A 171 20.09 -8.98 20.06
CA LEU A 171 18.70 -9.31 19.75
C LEU A 171 17.77 -8.68 20.80
N GLY A 172 16.66 -8.08 20.36
CA GLY A 172 15.71 -7.41 21.25
C GLY A 172 16.10 -6.00 21.71
N THR A 173 17.32 -5.53 21.47
CA THR A 173 17.71 -4.16 21.85
C THR A 173 17.15 -3.13 20.88
N PRO A 174 16.45 -2.09 21.37
CA PRO A 174 15.99 -0.98 20.53
C PRO A 174 17.16 -0.28 19.82
N PRO A 175 17.01 0.16 18.55
CA PRO A 175 18.02 0.93 17.81
C PRO A 175 18.69 2.04 18.60
N LEU A 176 17.90 2.88 19.28
CA LEU A 176 18.41 4.03 20.03
C LEU A 176 19.19 3.60 21.27
N ALA A 177 18.73 2.55 21.96
CA ALA A 177 19.46 1.98 23.10
C ALA A 177 20.82 1.42 22.67
N HIS A 178 20.86 0.73 21.51
CA HIS A 178 22.12 0.27 20.93
C HIS A 178 23.05 1.43 20.55
N ALA A 179 22.55 2.47 19.90
CA ALA A 179 23.36 3.64 19.56
C ALA A 179 23.95 4.30 20.82
N ARG A 180 23.17 4.44 21.90
CA ARG A 180 23.65 4.96 23.19
C ARG A 180 24.68 4.04 23.85
N SER A 181 24.53 2.72 23.72
CA SER A 181 25.51 1.77 24.29
C SER A 181 26.91 1.90 23.67
N LEU A 182 27.02 2.45 22.45
CA LEU A 182 28.32 2.70 21.82
C LEU A 182 29.14 3.78 22.54
N ALA A 183 28.51 4.63 23.36
CA ALA A 183 29.21 5.71 24.06
C ALA A 183 30.23 5.18 25.09
N ALA A 184 30.04 3.95 25.57
CA ALA A 184 31.00 3.29 26.45
C ALA A 184 32.28 2.86 25.71
N VAL A 185 32.25 2.81 24.37
CA VAL A 185 33.39 2.40 23.54
C VAL A 185 34.01 3.61 22.83
N ASP A 186 33.17 4.39 22.14
CA ASP A 186 33.59 5.57 21.40
C ASP A 186 32.44 6.61 21.43
N PRO A 187 32.60 7.72 22.18
CA PRO A 187 31.60 8.77 22.29
C PRO A 187 31.24 9.43 20.96
N ASP A 188 32.19 9.56 20.04
CA ASP A 188 32.00 10.24 18.75
C ASP A 188 31.17 9.38 17.81
N ILE A 189 31.48 8.08 17.73
CA ILE A 189 30.67 7.10 17.01
C ILE A 189 29.25 7.07 17.58
N ALA A 190 29.11 7.09 18.91
CA ALA A 190 27.81 7.06 19.56
C ALA A 190 26.96 8.28 19.22
N GLY A 191 27.54 9.48 19.28
CA GLY A 191 26.85 10.72 18.92
C GLY A 191 26.33 10.70 17.48
N ALA A 192 27.17 10.29 16.53
CA ALA A 192 26.78 10.14 15.12
C ALA A 192 25.70 9.06 14.93
N ALA A 193 25.83 7.92 15.62
CA ALA A 193 24.86 6.83 15.53
C ALA A 193 23.49 7.20 16.09
N VAL A 194 23.45 7.99 17.17
CA VAL A 194 22.21 8.51 17.75
C VAL A 194 21.50 9.43 16.76
N ARG A 195 22.19 10.41 16.18
CA ARG A 195 21.59 11.35 15.20
C ARG A 195 20.98 10.63 13.99
N ILE A 196 21.70 9.67 13.41
CA ILE A 196 21.19 8.85 12.29
C ILE A 196 19.96 8.03 12.73
N THR A 197 19.96 7.51 13.96
CA THR A 197 18.86 6.70 14.50
C THR A 197 17.62 7.55 14.79
N ASP A 198 17.79 8.75 15.32
CA ASP A 198 16.69 9.68 15.57
C ASP A 198 16.03 10.12 14.26
N LEU A 199 16.83 10.44 13.23
CA LEU A 199 16.30 10.73 11.89
C LEU A 199 15.51 9.53 11.34
N HIS A 200 16.01 8.30 11.56
CA HIS A 200 15.28 7.09 11.17
C HIS A 200 13.94 6.95 11.91
N TYR A 201 13.89 7.27 13.20
CA TYR A 201 12.65 7.22 13.99
C TYR A 201 11.66 8.30 13.58
N ALA A 202 12.11 9.53 13.34
CA ALA A 202 11.27 10.59 12.80
C ALA A 202 10.62 10.16 11.48
N CYS A 203 11.40 9.58 10.57
CA CYS A 203 10.89 9.08 9.29
C CYS A 203 9.98 7.85 9.42
N ARG A 204 10.12 7.06 10.48
CA ARG A 204 9.42 5.78 10.66
C ARG A 204 8.09 5.92 11.40
N TYR A 205 8.03 6.81 12.38
CA TYR A 205 6.89 6.92 13.31
C TYR A 205 6.16 8.24 13.21
N ASN A 206 6.80 9.31 12.74
CA ASN A 206 6.20 10.65 12.73
C ASN A 206 5.78 11.10 11.32
N ASP A 207 5.77 10.20 10.32
CA ASP A 207 5.54 10.54 8.90
C ASP A 207 6.40 11.70 8.37
N HIS A 208 7.57 11.93 8.98
CA HIS A 208 8.48 12.96 8.52
C HIS A 208 9.19 12.52 7.25
N THR A 209 9.10 13.33 6.20
CA THR A 209 9.96 13.20 5.02
C THR A 209 11.26 13.94 5.30
N PRO A 210 12.43 13.27 5.27
CA PRO A 210 13.69 13.92 5.58
C PRO A 210 14.04 14.95 4.52
N THR A 211 14.50 16.13 4.95
CA THR A 211 14.99 17.16 4.03
C THR A 211 16.35 16.78 3.45
N GLU A 212 16.73 17.37 2.33
CA GLU A 212 18.04 17.13 1.70
C GLU A 212 19.20 17.46 2.66
N ALA A 213 19.08 18.54 3.42
CA ALA A 213 20.06 18.92 4.45
C ALA A 213 20.20 17.85 5.55
N GLN A 214 19.10 17.25 6.00
CA GLN A 214 19.13 16.16 6.98
C GLN A 214 19.76 14.89 6.43
N LEU A 215 19.51 14.58 5.14
CA LEU A 215 20.15 13.46 4.47
C LEU A 215 21.66 13.67 4.31
N HIS A 216 22.07 14.89 3.95
CA HIS A 216 23.48 15.24 3.85
C HIS A 216 24.18 15.16 5.23
N ALA A 217 23.56 15.68 6.29
CA ALA A 217 24.07 15.56 7.65
C ALA A 217 24.22 14.08 8.08
N ALA A 218 23.23 13.24 7.77
CA ALA A 218 23.29 11.82 8.09
C ALA A 218 24.40 11.07 7.31
N GLU A 219 24.72 11.49 6.09
CA GLU A 219 25.85 10.91 5.32
C GLU A 219 27.21 11.41 5.85
N SER A 220 27.30 12.66 6.31
CA SER A 220 28.48 13.18 7.02
C SER A 220 28.74 12.38 8.30
N ASP A 221 27.72 12.15 9.12
CA ASP A 221 27.79 11.31 10.33
C ASP A 221 28.26 9.89 10.00
N LEU A 222 27.80 9.35 8.87
CA LEU A 222 28.20 8.01 8.42
C LEU A 222 29.67 7.95 7.98
N THR A 223 30.16 9.05 7.41
CA THR A 223 31.57 9.20 7.01
C THR A 223 32.47 9.30 8.24
N LEU A 224 32.03 10.03 9.28
CA LEU A 224 32.70 10.07 10.59
C LEU A 224 32.78 8.68 11.23
N ILE A 225 31.67 7.95 11.28
CA ILE A 225 31.68 6.57 11.81
C ILE A 225 32.66 5.70 11.00
N ARG A 226 32.72 5.88 9.68
CA ARG A 226 33.63 5.11 8.82
C ARG A 226 35.10 5.45 9.09
N SER A 227 35.46 6.71 9.29
CA SER A 227 36.84 7.11 9.55
C SER A 227 37.33 6.59 10.90
N HIS A 228 36.50 6.67 11.95
CA HIS A 228 36.84 6.14 13.27
C HIS A 228 37.00 4.61 13.26
N LEU A 229 36.15 3.90 12.52
CA LEU A 229 36.18 2.43 12.47
C LEU A 229 37.27 1.87 11.53
N ASN A 230 37.88 2.67 10.66
CA ASN A 230 38.91 2.22 9.73
C ASN A 230 40.03 3.26 9.58
N PRO A 231 40.84 3.49 10.63
CA PRO A 231 41.87 4.52 10.65
C PRO A 231 42.99 4.25 9.62
N SER A 232 43.26 2.97 9.32
CA SER A 232 44.35 2.55 8.43
C SER A 232 44.14 2.89 6.94
N ARG A 233 42.95 3.34 6.52
CA ARG A 233 42.71 3.84 5.15
C ARG A 233 43.00 5.34 4.96
N ASN A 234 43.13 6.11 6.03
CA ASN A 234 43.30 7.57 5.93
C ASN A 234 44.76 8.02 5.93
N ASN A 235 45.73 7.12 6.15
CA ASN A 235 47.17 7.44 6.13
C ASN A 235 47.81 7.42 4.72
N HIS A 236 47.01 7.39 3.65
CA HIS A 236 47.50 7.35 2.26
C HIS A 236 46.88 8.42 1.35
N ALA A 237 46.41 9.53 1.94
CA ALA A 237 45.95 10.71 1.19
C ALA A 237 46.91 11.88 1.42
#